data_AF-A0A7S0AYT3-F1
#
_entry.id   AF-A0A7S0AYT3-F1
#
_cell.length_a   1.000
_cell.length_b   1.000
_cell.length_c   1.000
_cell.angle_alpha   90.00
_cell.angle_beta   90.00
_cell.angle_gamma   90.00
#
_symmetry.space_group_name_H-M   'P 1'
#
loop_
_entity.id
_entity.type
_entity.pdbx_description
1 polymer ?
#
loop_
_entity_poly.entity_id
_entity_poly.type
_entity_poly.pdbx_seq_one_letter_code
_entity_poly.pdbx_strand_id
1 'polypeptide(L)'
;NITLPAAAITFFDIDTGKDGKRSVEYVKIAKGYNSYWLTNSTELNVTNDSLGDTIFTATREGNGDDNPTRPMQLTVGQKNRAVAIDYQNVSHFLFQVGASE
;
A
#
# COMPACT_ATOMS: atom_id res chain seq x y z
N ASN A 1 -18.81 7.95 17.88
CA ASN A 1 -18.34 7.92 16.49
C ASN A 1 -17.84 9.29 16.09
N ILE A 2 -16.57 9.38 15.68
CA ILE A 2 -15.98 10.58 15.07
C ILE A 2 -15.91 10.34 13.57
N THR A 3 -16.34 11.31 12.77
CA THR A 3 -16.18 11.30 11.31
C THR A 3 -15.11 12.33 10.95
N LEU A 4 -14.11 11.89 10.21
CA LEU A 4 -13.06 12.76 9.68
C LEU A 4 -13.51 13.30 8.31
N PRO A 5 -13.56 14.63 8.11
CA PRO A 5 -13.94 15.20 6.82
C PRO A 5 -12.92 14.83 5.73
N ALA A 6 -11.65 14.71 6.09
CA ALA A 6 -10.58 14.21 5.25
C ALA A 6 -9.59 13.40 6.10
N ALA A 7 -9.07 12.31 5.54
CA ALA A 7 -8.01 11.51 6.14
C ALA A 7 -7.19 10.81 5.07
N ALA A 8 -5.92 10.57 5.35
CA ALA A 8 -5.05 9.78 4.48
C ALA A 8 -4.30 8.72 5.29
N ILE A 9 -4.14 7.53 4.71
CA ILE A 9 -3.31 6.46 5.24
C ILE A 9 -2.29 6.09 4.17
N THR A 10 -1.01 6.01 4.55
CA THR A 10 0.03 5.52 3.65
C THR A 10 0.59 4.21 4.20
N PHE A 11 0.65 3.22 3.32
CA PHE A 11 1.35 1.96 3.56
C PHE A 11 2.69 2.05 2.86
N PHE A 12 3.75 1.73 3.59
CA PHE A 12 5.12 1.75 3.08
C PHE A 12 5.66 0.33 3.02
N ASP A 13 6.79 0.18 2.33
CA ASP A 13 7.62 -1.01 2.44
C ASP A 13 6.91 -2.28 1.98
N ILE A 14 6.12 -2.18 0.91
CA ILE A 14 5.41 -3.32 0.33
C ILE A 14 6.33 -3.95 -0.70
N ASP A 15 6.98 -5.05 -0.31
CA ASP A 15 7.95 -5.74 -1.15
C ASP A 15 7.76 -7.26 -1.18
N THR A 16 8.72 -7.94 -1.79
CA THR A 16 8.75 -9.40 -1.85
C THR A 16 10.03 -9.87 -1.19
N GLY A 17 9.97 -11.08 -0.66
CA GLY A 17 11.16 -11.84 -0.32
C GLY A 17 11.92 -12.34 -1.55
N LYS A 18 12.87 -13.24 -1.27
CA LYS A 18 13.86 -13.69 -2.24
C LYS A 18 13.28 -14.18 -3.58
N ASP A 19 13.94 -13.78 -4.67
CA ASP A 19 13.65 -14.08 -6.07
C ASP A 19 12.35 -13.43 -6.61
N GLY A 20 11.79 -12.45 -5.90
CA GLY A 20 10.57 -11.76 -6.32
C GLY A 20 9.28 -12.58 -6.19
N LYS A 21 9.34 -13.72 -5.49
CA LYS A 21 8.31 -14.78 -5.56
C LYS A 21 7.89 -15.35 -4.22
N ARG A 22 8.67 -15.15 -3.17
CA ARG A 22 8.36 -15.61 -1.82
C ARG A 22 7.94 -14.43 -0.96
N SER A 23 7.06 -14.66 0.01
CA SER A 23 6.62 -13.60 0.92
C SER A 23 6.17 -12.36 0.15
N VAL A 24 5.36 -12.54 -0.90
CA VAL A 24 4.91 -11.43 -1.75
C VAL A 24 3.88 -10.64 -0.97
N GLU A 25 4.26 -9.46 -0.50
CA GLU A 25 3.40 -8.64 0.34
C GLU A 25 2.29 -7.97 -0.46
N TYR A 26 1.17 -7.74 0.22
CA TYR A 26 0.07 -6.99 -0.33
C TYR A 26 -0.69 -6.19 0.72
N VAL A 27 -1.30 -5.12 0.25
CA VAL A 27 -2.30 -4.34 0.98
C VAL A 27 -3.60 -4.41 0.20
N LYS A 28 -4.66 -4.89 0.85
CA LYS A 28 -6.02 -4.90 0.33
C LYS A 28 -6.83 -3.82 1.03
N ILE A 29 -7.42 -2.91 0.26
CA ILE A 29 -8.24 -1.81 0.74
C ILE A 29 -9.69 -2.05 0.34
N ALA A 30 -10.59 -2.03 1.32
CA ALA A 30 -12.01 -2.12 1.04
C ALA A 30 -12.49 -0.92 0.21
N LYS A 31 -13.42 -1.15 -0.71
CA LYS A 31 -14.04 -0.04 -1.46
C LYS A 31 -14.64 1.03 -0.54
N GLY A 32 -14.71 2.27 -1.02
CA GLY A 32 -15.24 3.42 -0.26
C GLY A 32 -14.20 4.47 0.14
N TYR A 33 -12.95 4.32 -0.32
CA TYR A 33 -11.97 5.40 -0.33
C TYR A 33 -12.21 6.36 -1.50
N ASN A 34 -11.70 7.59 -1.42
CA ASN A 34 -11.88 8.62 -2.43
C ASN A 34 -10.90 8.45 -3.61
N SER A 35 -9.61 8.32 -3.32
CA SER A 35 -8.57 8.07 -4.32
C SER A 35 -7.37 7.35 -3.71
N TYR A 36 -6.45 6.85 -4.54
CA TYR A 36 -5.13 6.42 -4.10
C TYR A 36 -4.05 7.05 -4.97
N TRP A 37 -2.84 7.15 -4.43
CA TRP A 37 -1.68 7.66 -5.13
C TRP A 37 -0.53 6.66 -5.11
N LEU A 38 0.06 6.50 -6.29
CA LEU A 38 1.25 5.73 -6.57
C LEU A 38 2.21 6.61 -7.36
N THR A 39 3.50 6.30 -7.31
CA THR A 39 4.47 6.90 -8.24
C THR A 39 4.27 6.35 -9.65
N ASN A 40 4.65 7.11 -10.68
CA ASN A 40 4.68 6.63 -12.07
C ASN A 40 5.57 5.39 -12.28
N SER A 41 6.55 5.19 -11.40
CA SER A 41 7.48 4.05 -11.41
C SER A 41 7.19 3.07 -10.26
N THR A 42 5.91 2.95 -9.87
CA THR A 42 5.49 2.07 -8.78
C THR A 42 5.97 0.63 -8.98
N GLU A 43 6.37 0.00 -7.89
CA GLU A 43 6.73 -1.42 -7.79
C GLU A 43 5.55 -2.25 -7.27
N LEU A 44 4.34 -1.68 -7.29
CA LEU A 44 3.10 -2.35 -6.91
C LEU A 44 2.22 -2.62 -8.14
N ASN A 45 1.78 -3.86 -8.27
CA ASN A 45 0.72 -4.23 -9.20
C ASN A 45 -0.65 -3.97 -8.55
N VAL A 46 -1.58 -3.36 -9.29
CA VAL A 46 -2.91 -2.99 -8.77
C VAL A 46 -3.98 -3.84 -9.44
N THR A 47 -4.78 -4.52 -8.63
CA THR A 47 -5.93 -5.31 -9.11
C THR A 47 -7.17 -5.03 -8.26
N ASN A 48 -8.32 -5.52 -8.72
CA ASN A 48 -9.55 -5.54 -7.95
C ASN A 48 -10.02 -6.97 -7.77
N ASP A 49 -10.55 -7.29 -6.59
CA ASP A 49 -11.19 -8.58 -6.35
C ASP A 49 -12.68 -8.59 -6.77
N SER A 50 -13.34 -9.73 -6.60
CA SER A 50 -14.75 -9.90 -6.95
C SER A 50 -15.73 -9.07 -6.10
N LEU A 51 -15.29 -8.54 -4.95
CA LEU A 51 -16.08 -7.69 -4.06
C LEU A 51 -15.90 -6.19 -4.38
N GLY A 52 -14.94 -5.87 -5.24
CA GLY A 52 -14.55 -4.52 -5.65
C GLY A 52 -13.49 -3.89 -4.73
N ASP A 53 -12.86 -4.67 -3.87
CA ASP A 53 -11.75 -4.20 -3.05
C ASP A 53 -10.51 -4.03 -3.93
N THR A 54 -9.66 -3.06 -3.61
CA THR A 54 -8.43 -2.80 -4.37
C THR A 54 -7.25 -3.47 -3.69
N ILE A 55 -6.46 -4.21 -4.45
CA ILE A 55 -5.30 -4.94 -3.94
C ILE A 55 -4.04 -4.36 -4.59
N PHE A 56 -3.10 -3.96 -3.74
CA PHE A 56 -1.76 -3.51 -4.11
C PHE A 56 -0.77 -4.61 -3.74
N THR A 57 -0.17 -5.26 -4.74
CA THR A 57 0.74 -6.40 -4.54
C THR A 57 2.15 -6.04 -4.96
N ALA A 58 3.13 -6.36 -4.12
CA ALA A 58 4.54 -6.13 -4.42
C ALA A 58 5.02 -6.86 -5.69
N THR A 59 5.98 -6.25 -6.40
CA THR A 59 6.61 -6.84 -7.59
C THR A 59 8.13 -6.86 -7.54
N ARG A 60 8.74 -6.30 -6.49
CA ARG A 60 10.19 -6.12 -6.35
C ARG A 60 10.68 -6.72 -5.04
N GLU A 61 11.86 -7.34 -5.06
CA GLU A 61 12.53 -7.86 -3.87
C GLU A 61 13.07 -6.73 -2.98
N GLY A 62 12.81 -6.85 -1.68
CA GLY A 62 13.41 -6.02 -0.63
C GLY A 62 14.76 -6.54 -0.16
N ASN A 63 15.54 -5.66 0.47
CA ASN A 63 16.83 -6.04 1.04
C ASN A 63 16.94 -5.76 2.55
N GLY A 64 15.90 -5.19 3.17
CA GLY A 64 15.83 -4.89 4.60
C GLY A 64 16.54 -3.60 5.00
N ASP A 65 17.60 -3.22 4.28
CA ASP A 65 18.27 -1.92 4.43
C ASP A 65 17.49 -0.79 3.72
N ASP A 66 16.54 -1.15 2.85
CA ASP A 66 15.71 -0.24 2.06
C ASP A 66 14.46 0.27 2.80
N ASN A 67 14.18 -0.22 4.01
CA ASN A 67 13.02 0.14 4.79
C ASN A 67 13.06 1.62 5.23
N PRO A 68 11.93 2.34 5.26
CA PRO A 68 11.91 3.75 5.65
C PRO A 68 12.28 3.98 7.11
N THR A 69 13.31 4.79 7.35
CA THR A 69 13.65 5.28 8.71
C THR A 69 12.95 6.60 9.04
N ARG A 70 12.46 7.33 8.03
CA ARG A 70 11.80 8.62 8.17
C ARG A 70 10.52 8.66 7.31
N PRO A 71 9.33 8.46 7.89
CA PRO A 71 8.08 8.31 7.12
C PRO A 71 7.68 9.57 6.32
N MET A 72 8.21 10.74 6.69
CA MET A 72 7.97 12.01 5.98
C MET A 72 9.05 12.36 4.94
N GLN A 73 10.09 11.53 4.79
CA GLN A 73 11.26 11.80 3.94
C GLN A 73 11.73 10.53 3.25
N LEU A 74 10.86 9.98 2.41
CA LEU A 74 11.15 8.77 1.65
C LEU A 74 12.12 9.03 0.49
N THR A 75 13.01 8.07 0.26
CA THR A 75 13.76 7.97 -1.00
C THR A 75 12.82 7.65 -2.16
N VAL A 76 13.30 7.78 -3.41
CA VAL A 76 12.49 7.42 -4.59
C VAL A 76 12.10 5.94 -4.56
N GLY A 77 13.02 5.05 -4.22
CA GLY A 77 12.73 3.61 -4.12
C GLY A 77 11.64 3.31 -3.10
N GLN A 78 11.73 3.91 -1.91
CA GLN A 78 10.72 3.75 -0.86
C GLN A 78 9.34 4.27 -1.28
N LYS A 79 9.27 5.34 -2.08
CA LYS A 79 8.00 5.83 -2.62
C LYS A 79 7.39 4.88 -3.66
N ASN A 80 8.23 4.22 -4.45
CA ASN A 80 7.75 3.26 -5.45
C ASN A 80 7.11 2.02 -4.80
N ARG A 81 7.43 1.73 -3.53
CA ARG A 81 6.89 0.62 -2.73
C ARG A 81 5.83 1.06 -1.72
N ALA A 82 5.23 2.22 -1.96
CA ALA A 82 4.25 2.80 -1.07
C ALA A 82 2.96 3.12 -1.82
N VAL A 83 1.85 3.05 -1.09
CA VAL A 83 0.56 3.53 -1.56
C VAL A 83 -0.06 4.43 -0.51
N ALA A 84 -0.50 5.62 -0.94
CA ALA A 84 -1.28 6.53 -0.11
C ALA A 84 -2.76 6.44 -0.51
N ILE A 85 -3.64 6.24 0.46
CA ILE A 85 -5.09 6.15 0.29
C ILE A 85 -5.74 7.39 0.88
N ASP A 86 -6.56 8.07 0.08
CA ASP A 86 -7.36 9.22 0.48
C ASP A 86 -8.77 8.80 0.88
N TYR A 87 -9.29 9.41 1.93
CA TYR A 87 -10.65 9.21 2.40
C TYR A 87 -11.32 10.55 2.65
N GLN A 88 -12.62 10.62 2.32
CA GLN A 88 -13.48 11.75 2.63
C GLN A 88 -14.66 11.27 3.48
N ASN A 89 -15.06 12.08 4.47
CA ASN A 89 -16.19 11.80 5.35
C ASN A 89 -16.18 10.38 5.95
N VAL A 90 -15.02 9.94 6.45
CA VAL A 90 -14.77 8.57 6.87
C VAL A 90 -14.82 8.43 8.40
N SER A 91 -15.38 7.32 8.90
CA SER A 91 -15.45 7.01 10.34
C SER A 91 -14.62 5.79 10.74
N HIS A 92 -14.13 5.02 9.77
CA HIS A 92 -13.34 3.81 9.96
C HIS A 92 -12.58 3.46 8.68
N PHE A 93 -11.46 2.76 8.82
CA PHE A 93 -10.66 2.27 7.69
C PHE A 93 -10.70 0.75 7.71
N LEU A 94 -11.05 0.13 6.59
CA LEU A 94 -11.03 -1.33 6.42
C LEU A 94 -9.94 -1.69 5.43
N PHE A 95 -8.94 -2.41 5.93
CA PHE A 95 -7.84 -2.90 5.13
C PHE A 95 -7.35 -4.24 5.68
N GLN A 96 -6.66 -4.98 4.83
CA GLN A 96 -5.94 -6.20 5.17
C GLN A 96 -4.50 -6.06 4.66
N VAL A 97 -3.54 -6.46 5.49
CA VAL A 97 -2.13 -6.59 5.10
C VAL A 97 -1.78 -8.08 5.20
N GLY A 98 -1.00 -8.58 4.25
CA GLY A 98 -0.53 -9.96 4.29
C GLY A 98 0.63 -10.20 3.33
N ALA A 99 1.14 -11.42 3.33
CA ALA A 99 2.15 -11.90 2.40
C ALA A 99 1.75 -13.28 1.87
N SER A 100 2.18 -13.62 0.65
CA SER A 100 2.08 -15.00 0.16
C SER A 100 2.95 -15.93 1.00
N GLU A 101 2.60 -17.21 1.05
CA GLU A 101 3.52 -18.26 1.52
C GLU A 101 4.81 -18.31 0.67
#